data_AF-A0A075B0N6-F1
#
_entry.id   AF-A0A075B0N6-F1
#
_cell.length_a   1.000
_cell.length_b   1.000
_cell.length_c   1.000
_cell.angle_alpha   90.00
_cell.angle_beta   90.00
_cell.angle_gamma   90.00
#
_symmetry.space_group_name_H-M   'P 1'
#
loop_
_entity.id
_entity.type
_entity.pdbx_description
1 polymer ?
#
loop_
_entity_poly.entity_id
_entity_poly.type
_entity_poly.pdbx_seq_one_letter_code
_entity_poly.pdbx_strand_id
1 'polypeptide(L)'
;MLTESTSEIDIQESEVEKIMANHKAQSFIAILEDAIDQLAILDDLIPENDHNRSQERILGNEINRIMKERHELEYRYQSLAKDQPTLKTKTNKFLYKENQQMLNNLSNEYAQSTQVLARTLKSHPAISQNIKKIQIERGNVQTLIFKTMRELKEGRYNHIAKYLDEEHNRRNALQNTIEREKKAVQILRKLKEELNLEKTNYDNELHERNQVIQHLRDTIQEITVLTNAEQKYTRKEMKAREASFKQQYSEKESSLIDERQQLQKQIELEEKAHERIVEFLNQQKDDLENQIQIWMTKHEEDTEKKSMELESLKTQRAQDLEKFEQLVNTYEEYEKFVEEYKIQKKKEEEMRKVMEEQTRAALVLQRWYRKRLQKAKSSAKTKKKKSAKKKK
;
A
#
# COMPACT_ATOMS: atom_id res chain seq x y z
N MET A 1 104.60 48.63 77.59
CA MET A 1 105.51 47.50 77.30
C MET A 1 104.81 46.19 76.92
N LEU A 2 103.47 46.11 76.85
CA LEU A 2 102.75 44.86 76.46
C LEU A 2 102.16 44.89 75.03
N THR A 3 102.34 45.96 74.26
CA THR A 3 101.75 46.13 72.92
C THR A 3 102.70 45.81 71.77
N GLU A 4 104.03 45.80 71.98
CA GLU A 4 105.02 45.43 70.96
C GLU A 4 105.18 43.91 70.83
N SER A 5 105.06 43.13 71.91
CA SER A 5 105.14 41.66 71.85
C SER A 5 103.96 41.02 71.14
N THR A 6 102.75 41.59 71.21
CA THR A 6 101.59 41.05 70.47
C THR A 6 101.69 41.28 68.97
N SER A 7 102.27 42.41 68.53
CA SER A 7 102.52 42.64 67.10
C SER A 7 103.64 41.77 66.54
N GLU A 8 104.69 41.48 67.32
CA GLU A 8 105.75 40.55 66.90
C GLU A 8 105.22 39.10 66.79
N ILE A 9 104.34 38.69 67.69
CA ILE A 9 103.72 37.35 67.66
C ILE A 9 102.78 37.18 66.46
N ASP A 10 101.92 38.17 66.16
CA ASP A 10 101.05 38.14 64.97
C ASP A 10 101.84 38.14 63.64
N ILE A 11 102.98 38.84 63.60
CA ILE A 11 103.89 38.84 62.43
C ILE A 11 104.58 37.48 62.28
N GLN A 12 105.03 36.88 63.38
CA GLN A 12 105.63 35.54 63.37
C GLN A 12 104.60 34.45 62.99
N GLU A 13 103.36 34.54 63.45
CA GLU A 13 102.30 33.57 63.13
C GLU A 13 101.90 33.66 61.64
N SER A 14 101.82 34.88 61.09
CA SER A 14 101.63 35.14 59.65
C SER A 14 102.79 34.63 58.79
N GLU A 15 104.04 34.79 59.23
CA GLU A 15 105.21 34.25 58.55
C GLU A 15 105.24 32.71 58.59
N VAL A 16 104.89 32.10 59.73
CA VAL A 16 104.80 30.65 59.90
C VAL A 16 103.69 30.05 59.04
N GLU A 17 102.52 30.68 58.95
CA GLU A 17 101.45 30.26 58.03
C GLU A 17 101.89 30.34 56.57
N LYS A 18 102.61 31.41 56.19
CA LYS A 18 103.14 31.59 54.83
C LYS A 18 104.21 30.56 54.49
N ILE A 19 105.08 30.22 55.45
CA ILE A 19 106.10 29.17 55.32
C ILE A 19 105.45 27.79 55.23
N MET A 20 104.43 27.49 56.06
CA MET A 20 103.68 26.23 55.99
C MET A 20 102.89 26.09 54.68
N ALA A 21 102.27 27.16 54.20
CA ALA A 21 101.59 27.18 52.90
C ALA A 21 102.58 26.91 51.76
N ASN A 22 103.80 27.44 51.85
CA ASN A 22 104.87 27.21 50.89
C ASN A 22 105.38 25.76 50.92
N HIS A 23 105.56 25.16 52.11
CA HIS A 23 105.94 23.75 52.25
C HIS A 23 104.88 22.79 51.70
N LYS A 24 103.59 23.09 51.94
CA LYS A 24 102.48 22.31 51.37
C LYS A 24 102.44 22.44 49.85
N ALA A 25 102.62 23.64 49.30
CA ALA A 25 102.71 23.87 47.86
C ALA A 25 103.86 23.08 47.23
N GLN A 26 105.05 23.07 47.87
CA GLN A 26 106.20 22.26 47.45
C GLN A 26 105.92 20.76 47.47
N SER A 27 105.22 20.27 48.51
CA SER A 27 104.81 18.86 48.61
C SER A 27 103.87 18.47 47.47
N PHE A 28 102.89 19.33 47.13
CA PHE A 28 102.00 19.10 45.99
C PHE A 28 102.73 19.16 44.66
N ILE A 29 103.67 20.11 44.48
CA ILE A 29 104.50 20.19 43.27
C ILE A 29 105.26 18.88 43.05
N ALA A 30 105.91 18.33 44.08
CA ALA A 30 106.64 17.06 43.95
C ALA A 30 105.74 15.88 43.54
N ILE A 31 104.52 15.82 44.08
CA ILE A 31 103.53 14.80 43.70
C ILE A 31 103.07 14.97 42.24
N LEU A 32 102.86 16.23 41.81
CA LEU A 32 102.46 16.54 40.44
C LEU A 32 103.59 16.29 39.43
N GLU A 33 104.85 16.49 39.83
CA GLU A 33 106.04 16.16 39.04
C GLU A 33 106.12 14.64 38.80
N ASP A 34 106.02 13.82 39.85
CA ASP A 34 105.96 12.35 39.73
C ASP A 34 104.76 11.88 38.88
N ALA A 35 103.59 12.52 39.02
CA ALA A 35 102.42 12.18 38.22
C ALA A 35 102.62 12.48 36.72
N ILE A 36 103.30 13.57 36.36
CA ILE A 36 103.65 13.87 34.96
C ILE A 36 104.61 12.81 34.42
N ASP A 37 105.63 12.45 35.19
CA ASP A 37 106.64 11.46 34.79
C ASP A 37 106.00 10.09 34.55
N GLN A 38 105.09 9.66 35.44
CA GLN A 38 104.32 8.44 35.26
C GLN A 38 103.41 8.47 34.01
N LEU A 39 102.79 9.62 33.73
CA LEU A 39 101.98 9.79 32.52
C LEU A 39 102.83 9.78 31.24
N ALA A 40 104.07 10.28 31.30
CA ALA A 40 105.03 10.21 30.20
C ALA A 40 105.48 8.77 29.93
N ILE A 41 105.77 7.98 30.98
CA ILE A 41 106.08 6.54 30.85
C ILE A 41 104.90 5.78 30.19
N LEU A 42 103.67 6.13 30.56
CA LEU A 42 102.47 5.54 29.93
C LEU A 42 102.30 5.95 28.46
N ASP A 43 102.86 7.08 28.04
CA ASP A 43 102.88 7.51 26.64
C ASP A 43 103.89 6.69 25.83
N ASP A 44 105.09 6.48 26.39
CA ASP A 44 106.13 5.66 25.80
C ASP A 44 105.72 4.18 25.65
N LEU A 45 104.92 3.66 26.59
CA LEU A 45 104.39 2.30 26.54
C LEU A 45 103.25 2.11 25.53
N ILE A 46 102.59 3.18 25.09
CA ILE A 46 101.41 3.10 24.20
C ILE A 46 101.61 4.04 22.99
N PRO A 47 102.56 3.77 22.09
CA PRO A 47 102.74 4.57 20.89
C PRO A 47 101.54 4.43 19.94
N GLU A 48 100.91 5.57 19.61
CA GLU A 48 99.65 5.68 18.86
C GLU A 48 99.68 4.99 17.48
N ASN A 49 100.86 4.88 16.87
CA ASN A 49 101.04 4.33 15.53
C ASN A 49 101.23 2.81 15.49
N ASP A 50 101.78 2.20 16.53
CA ASP A 50 102.16 0.79 16.50
C ASP A 50 100.99 -0.13 16.87
N HIS A 51 100.10 0.34 17.76
CA HIS A 51 98.87 -0.36 18.09
C HIS A 51 97.83 -0.32 16.98
N ASN A 52 97.64 0.83 16.30
CA ASN A 52 96.70 0.92 15.18
C ASN A 52 97.10 -0.03 14.03
N ARG A 53 98.38 -0.06 13.65
CA ARG A 53 98.89 -0.97 12.61
C ARG A 53 98.79 -2.44 13.00
N SER A 54 99.08 -2.77 14.25
CA SER A 54 98.97 -4.15 14.75
C SER A 54 97.52 -4.63 14.82
N GLN A 55 96.61 -3.76 15.25
CA GLN A 55 95.17 -4.06 15.36
C GLN A 55 94.49 -4.19 13.98
N GLU A 56 94.82 -3.31 13.03
CA GLU A 56 94.34 -3.42 11.65
C GLU A 56 94.76 -4.74 10.99
N ARG A 57 95.99 -5.19 11.27
CA ARG A 57 96.53 -6.45 10.75
C ARG A 57 95.88 -7.68 11.38
N ILE A 58 95.64 -7.68 12.69
CA ILE A 58 94.91 -8.76 13.38
C ILE A 58 93.46 -8.83 12.88
N LEU A 59 92.82 -7.68 12.66
CA LEU A 59 91.47 -7.59 12.12
C LEU A 59 91.39 -8.11 10.68
N GLY A 60 92.33 -7.71 9.83
CA GLY A 60 92.40 -8.20 8.45
C GLY A 60 92.45 -9.72 8.40
N ASN A 61 93.22 -10.35 9.30
CA ASN A 61 93.30 -11.80 9.40
C ASN A 61 91.98 -12.43 9.86
N GLU A 62 91.32 -11.86 10.87
CA GLU A 62 90.07 -12.40 11.42
C GLU A 62 88.87 -12.20 10.46
N ILE A 63 88.76 -11.04 9.81
CA ILE A 63 87.75 -10.80 8.76
C ILE A 63 87.97 -11.76 7.59
N ASN A 64 89.22 -11.95 7.16
CA ASN A 64 89.54 -12.88 6.09
C ASN A 64 89.20 -14.33 6.46
N ARG A 65 89.38 -14.72 7.73
CA ARG A 65 88.98 -16.03 8.24
C ARG A 65 87.47 -16.21 8.19
N ILE A 66 86.70 -15.27 8.74
CA ILE A 66 85.22 -15.32 8.74
C ILE A 66 84.66 -15.29 7.32
N MET A 67 85.26 -14.51 6.41
CA MET A 67 84.87 -14.45 5.00
C MET A 67 85.12 -15.75 4.26
N LYS A 68 86.24 -16.45 4.53
CA LYS A 68 86.52 -17.78 3.98
C LYS A 68 85.49 -18.81 4.44
N GLU A 69 85.25 -18.88 5.75
CA GLU A 69 84.24 -19.78 6.34
C GLU A 69 82.84 -19.53 5.76
N ARG A 70 82.46 -18.26 5.56
CA ARG A 70 81.19 -17.88 4.93
C ARG A 70 81.10 -18.36 3.48
N HIS A 71 82.18 -18.21 2.71
CA HIS A 71 82.19 -18.66 1.32
C HIS A 71 82.09 -20.19 1.22
N GLU A 72 82.70 -20.92 2.14
CA GLU A 72 82.55 -22.37 2.25
C GLU A 72 81.12 -22.79 2.61
N LEU A 73 80.46 -22.11 3.55
CA LEU A 73 79.06 -22.35 3.90
C LEU A 73 78.12 -22.07 2.72
N GLU A 74 78.36 -20.98 1.99
CA GLU A 74 77.60 -20.62 0.79
C GLU A 74 77.76 -21.67 -0.32
N TYR A 75 78.98 -22.13 -0.57
CA TYR A 75 79.25 -23.18 -1.55
C TYR A 75 78.53 -24.49 -1.20
N ARG A 76 78.59 -24.92 0.07
CA ARG A 76 77.88 -26.11 0.56
C ARG A 76 76.37 -25.97 0.44
N TYR A 77 75.81 -24.81 0.79
CA TYR A 77 74.39 -24.53 0.64
C TYR A 77 73.95 -24.60 -0.82
N GLN A 78 74.67 -23.96 -1.73
CA GLN A 78 74.38 -24.00 -3.17
C GLN A 78 74.42 -25.42 -3.74
N SER A 79 75.38 -26.25 -3.30
CA SER A 79 75.45 -27.65 -3.72
C SER A 79 74.20 -28.42 -3.30
N LEU A 80 73.81 -28.32 -2.02
CA LEU A 80 72.63 -29.03 -1.49
C LEU A 80 71.31 -28.53 -2.09
N ALA A 81 71.22 -27.23 -2.38
CA ALA A 81 70.05 -26.62 -3.02
C ALA A 81 69.89 -27.08 -4.48
N LYS A 82 70.98 -27.31 -5.21
CA LYS A 82 70.95 -27.90 -6.57
C LYS A 82 70.44 -29.33 -6.57
N ASP A 83 70.73 -30.10 -5.53
CA ASP A 83 70.30 -31.50 -5.40
C ASP A 83 68.83 -31.64 -4.95
N GLN A 84 68.29 -30.62 -4.28
CA GLN A 84 66.91 -30.58 -3.75
C GLN A 84 65.80 -30.95 -4.77
N PRO A 85 65.74 -30.38 -6.00
CA PRO A 85 64.70 -30.74 -6.97
C PRO A 85 64.77 -32.21 -7.40
N THR A 86 65.98 -32.80 -7.48
CA THR A 86 66.17 -34.21 -7.83
C THR A 86 65.76 -35.16 -6.70
N LEU A 87 65.86 -34.70 -5.45
CA LEU A 87 65.45 -35.46 -4.27
C LEU A 87 63.94 -35.39 -4.03
N LYS A 88 63.28 -34.30 -4.46
CA LYS A 88 61.82 -34.12 -4.36
C LYS A 88 61.03 -35.09 -5.24
N THR A 89 61.59 -35.51 -6.37
CA THR A 89 60.95 -36.41 -7.35
C THR A 89 61.20 -37.90 -7.05
N LYS A 90 62.14 -38.22 -6.15
CA LYS A 90 62.46 -39.60 -5.77
C LYS A 90 61.46 -40.13 -4.73
N THR A 91 61.17 -41.43 -4.79
CA THR A 91 60.27 -42.14 -3.87
C THR A 91 60.75 -42.11 -2.41
N ASN A 92 62.05 -41.89 -2.18
CA ASN A 92 62.67 -41.86 -0.87
C ASN A 92 62.47 -40.50 -0.16
N LYS A 93 61.36 -40.38 0.58
CA LYS A 93 61.02 -39.19 1.38
C LYS A 93 62.00 -38.88 2.51
N PHE A 94 62.79 -39.86 2.98
CA PHE A 94 63.75 -39.67 4.08
C PHE A 94 64.92 -38.78 3.65
N LEU A 95 65.55 -39.08 2.51
CA LEU A 95 66.68 -38.30 1.98
C LEU A 95 66.31 -36.85 1.65
N TYR A 96 65.08 -36.61 1.20
CA TYR A 96 64.57 -35.26 0.97
C TYR A 96 64.42 -34.46 2.29
N LYS A 97 63.92 -35.12 3.34
CA LYS A 97 63.76 -34.49 4.67
C LYS A 97 65.11 -34.20 5.32
N GLU A 98 66.09 -35.08 5.15
CA GLU A 98 67.48 -34.89 5.62
C GLU A 98 68.16 -33.73 4.88
N ASN A 99 68.05 -33.67 3.55
CA ASN A 99 68.56 -32.53 2.76
C ASN A 99 67.90 -31.20 3.20
N GLN A 100 66.60 -31.21 3.47
CA GLN A 100 65.89 -30.03 3.98
C GLN A 100 66.38 -29.60 5.37
N GLN A 101 66.68 -30.55 6.27
CA GLN A 101 67.28 -30.25 7.57
C GLN A 101 68.69 -29.67 7.43
N MET A 102 69.52 -30.24 6.57
CA MET A 102 70.88 -29.73 6.30
C MET A 102 70.86 -28.32 5.69
N LEU A 103 69.94 -28.04 4.76
CA LEU A 103 69.75 -26.69 4.20
C LEU A 103 69.36 -25.68 5.28
N ASN A 104 68.45 -26.06 6.17
CA ASN A 104 68.05 -25.19 7.28
C ASN A 104 69.21 -24.95 8.25
N ASN A 105 69.99 -25.98 8.58
CA ASN A 105 71.16 -25.85 9.45
C ASN A 105 72.23 -24.93 8.83
N LEU A 106 72.58 -25.13 7.55
CA LEU A 106 73.53 -24.28 6.84
C LEU A 106 73.03 -22.83 6.70
N SER A 107 71.73 -22.63 6.50
CA SER A 107 71.12 -21.29 6.49
C SER A 107 71.26 -20.60 7.85
N ASN A 108 71.08 -21.35 8.95
CA ASN A 108 71.24 -20.83 10.30
C ASN A 108 72.71 -20.52 10.62
N GLU A 109 73.64 -21.40 10.25
CA GLU A 109 75.09 -21.19 10.41
C GLU A 109 75.59 -19.99 9.59
N TYR A 110 75.11 -19.84 8.35
CA TYR A 110 75.41 -18.69 7.50
C TYR A 110 74.89 -17.38 8.09
N ALA A 111 73.67 -17.40 8.65
CA ALA A 111 73.10 -16.25 9.34
C ALA A 111 73.91 -15.88 10.61
N GLN A 112 74.33 -16.88 11.39
CA GLN A 112 75.18 -16.67 12.57
C GLN A 112 76.55 -16.12 12.19
N SER A 113 77.21 -16.68 11.18
CA SER A 113 78.50 -16.19 10.65
C SER A 113 78.40 -14.73 10.16
N THR A 114 77.31 -14.39 9.48
CA THR A 114 77.02 -13.00 9.06
C THR A 114 76.83 -12.07 10.26
N GLN A 115 76.18 -12.54 11.32
CA GLN A 115 76.02 -11.78 12.56
C GLN A 115 77.36 -11.58 13.29
N VAL A 116 78.22 -12.59 13.32
CA VAL A 116 79.58 -12.52 13.89
C VAL A 116 80.42 -11.50 13.12
N LEU A 117 80.44 -11.56 11.78
CA LEU A 117 81.12 -10.58 10.94
C LEU A 117 80.66 -9.14 11.23
N ALA A 118 79.34 -8.94 11.29
CA ALA A 118 78.76 -7.63 11.58
C ALA A 118 79.13 -7.11 12.98
N ARG A 119 79.25 -7.99 13.99
CA ARG A 119 79.73 -7.62 15.33
C ARG A 119 81.20 -7.24 15.31
N THR A 120 82.06 -8.05 14.68
CA THR A 120 83.51 -7.80 14.58
C THR A 120 83.82 -6.49 13.86
N LEU A 121 83.08 -6.19 12.79
CA LEU A 121 83.17 -4.92 12.06
C LEU A 121 82.68 -3.72 12.88
N LYS A 122 81.71 -3.89 13.79
CA LYS A 122 81.20 -2.81 14.66
C LYS A 122 82.08 -2.54 15.87
N SER A 123 82.70 -3.57 16.45
CA SER A 123 83.53 -3.43 17.65
C SER A 123 84.87 -2.74 17.38
N HIS A 124 85.44 -2.89 16.17
CA HIS A 124 86.79 -2.43 15.89
C HIS A 124 86.95 -0.91 15.71
N PRO A 125 86.06 -0.20 14.96
CA PRO A 125 86.08 1.26 14.89
C PRO A 125 85.97 1.92 16.27
N ALA A 126 85.22 1.30 17.19
CA ALA A 126 85.06 1.78 18.56
C ALA A 126 86.37 1.65 19.37
N ILE A 127 87.17 0.61 19.15
CA ILE A 127 88.44 0.41 19.87
C ILE A 127 89.48 1.45 19.47
N SER A 128 89.67 1.70 18.17
CA SER A 128 90.62 2.72 17.69
C SER A 128 90.20 4.13 18.16
N GLN A 129 88.90 4.44 18.13
CA GLN A 129 88.38 5.70 18.67
C GLN A 129 88.60 5.83 20.19
N ASN A 130 88.43 4.75 20.95
CA ASN A 130 88.68 4.74 22.39
C ASN A 130 90.15 5.00 22.71
N ILE A 131 91.08 4.40 21.96
CA ILE A 131 92.54 4.62 22.14
C ILE A 131 92.89 6.09 21.84
N LYS A 132 92.41 6.64 20.72
CA LYS A 132 92.61 8.06 20.39
C LYS A 132 92.07 8.98 21.48
N LYS A 133 90.89 8.67 22.02
CA LYS A 133 90.31 9.43 23.13
C LYS A 133 91.20 9.35 24.37
N ILE A 134 91.68 8.16 24.75
CA ILE A 134 92.60 7.99 25.89
C ILE A 134 93.84 8.86 25.74
N GLN A 135 94.42 8.94 24.54
CA GLN A 135 95.61 9.77 24.31
C GLN A 135 95.32 11.27 24.43
N ILE A 136 94.20 11.73 23.86
CA ILE A 136 93.78 13.13 23.98
C ILE A 136 93.52 13.50 25.46
N GLU A 137 92.79 12.66 26.19
CA GLU A 137 92.48 12.89 27.62
C GLU A 137 93.77 12.90 28.47
N ARG A 138 94.70 11.99 28.19
CA ARG A 138 96.01 11.96 28.84
C ARG A 138 96.78 13.26 28.62
N GLY A 139 96.88 13.73 27.38
CA GLY A 139 97.55 15.00 27.07
C GLY A 139 96.89 16.21 27.74
N ASN A 140 95.56 16.21 27.84
CA ASN A 140 94.81 17.24 28.56
C ASN A 140 95.15 17.23 30.07
N VAL A 141 95.22 16.05 30.69
CA VAL A 141 95.58 15.89 32.11
C VAL A 141 97.03 16.31 32.36
N GLN A 142 97.99 15.90 31.52
CA GLN A 142 99.38 16.34 31.61
C GLN A 142 99.49 17.87 31.52
N THR A 143 98.78 18.48 30.57
CA THR A 143 98.74 19.93 30.39
C THR A 143 98.15 20.64 31.61
N LEU A 144 97.07 20.09 32.20
CA LEU A 144 96.46 20.63 33.41
C LEU A 144 97.43 20.56 34.58
N ILE A 145 98.01 19.39 34.85
CA ILE A 145 98.97 19.17 35.94
C ILE A 145 100.17 20.11 35.80
N PHE A 146 100.72 20.24 34.59
CA PHE A 146 101.85 21.14 34.33
C PHE A 146 101.50 22.60 34.62
N LYS A 147 100.32 23.07 34.19
CA LYS A 147 99.84 24.44 34.46
C LYS A 147 99.62 24.65 35.97
N THR A 148 99.00 23.70 36.66
CA THR A 148 98.75 23.76 38.10
C THR A 148 100.05 23.78 38.90
N MET A 149 101.00 22.93 38.54
CA MET A 149 102.34 22.91 39.15
C MET A 149 103.05 24.25 38.98
N ARG A 150 102.98 24.86 37.79
CA ARG A 150 103.54 26.20 37.55
C ARG A 150 102.87 27.27 38.40
N GLU A 151 101.55 27.26 38.49
CA GLU A 151 100.83 28.22 39.34
C GLU A 151 101.12 28.04 40.83
N LEU A 152 101.28 26.81 41.29
CA LEU A 152 101.61 26.51 42.70
C LEU A 152 102.99 27.06 43.07
N LYS A 153 103.96 27.07 42.14
CA LYS A 153 105.27 27.73 42.32
C LYS A 153 105.12 29.25 42.53
N GLU A 154 104.01 29.83 42.07
CA GLU A 154 103.64 31.24 42.22
C GLU A 154 102.58 31.47 43.32
N GLY A 155 102.21 30.44 44.09
CA GLY A 155 101.21 30.51 45.17
C GLY A 155 99.76 30.63 44.69
N ARG A 156 99.46 30.23 43.45
CA ARG A 156 98.12 30.29 42.83
C ARG A 156 97.63 28.90 42.39
N TYR A 157 96.33 28.74 42.15
CA TYR A 157 95.73 27.48 41.68
C TYR A 157 94.49 27.70 40.78
N ASN A 158 94.41 28.84 40.10
CA ASN A 158 93.21 29.26 39.40
C ASN A 158 92.84 28.34 38.22
N HIS A 159 93.82 27.71 37.56
CA HIS A 159 93.55 26.83 36.43
C HIS A 159 92.85 25.55 36.85
N ILE A 160 93.25 24.90 37.96
CA ILE A 160 92.59 23.68 38.43
C ILE A 160 91.20 23.97 38.99
N ALA A 161 91.02 25.12 39.67
CA ALA A 161 89.72 25.55 40.16
C ALA A 161 88.74 25.80 39.00
N LYS A 162 89.15 26.58 37.98
CA LYS A 162 88.34 26.82 36.77
C LYS A 162 88.01 25.53 36.02
N TYR A 163 89.00 24.66 35.83
CA TYR A 163 88.79 23.37 35.17
C TYR A 163 87.78 22.51 35.93
N LEU A 164 87.84 22.48 37.27
CA LEU A 164 86.90 21.73 38.10
C LEU A 164 85.47 22.29 37.99
N ASP A 165 85.32 23.62 38.01
CA ASP A 165 84.02 24.27 37.83
C ASP A 165 83.43 24.00 36.44
N GLU A 166 84.25 24.09 35.40
CA GLU A 166 83.87 23.77 34.01
C GLU A 166 83.46 22.30 33.88
N GLU A 167 84.22 21.36 34.43
CA GLU A 167 83.88 19.93 34.41
C GLU A 167 82.62 19.61 35.22
N HIS A 168 82.45 20.23 36.38
CA HIS A 168 81.24 20.08 37.18
C HIS A 168 80.00 20.58 36.42
N ASN A 169 80.10 21.75 35.79
CA ASN A 169 79.04 22.31 34.96
C ASN A 169 78.75 21.43 33.73
N ARG A 170 79.79 20.93 33.06
CA ARG A 170 79.68 20.03 31.90
C ARG A 170 78.98 18.72 32.30
N ARG A 171 79.36 18.12 33.42
CA ARG A 171 78.75 16.91 33.97
C ARG A 171 77.27 17.13 34.31
N ASN A 172 76.93 18.23 34.96
CA ASN A 172 75.54 18.55 35.29
C ASN A 172 74.69 18.82 34.03
N ALA A 173 75.23 19.51 33.03
CA ALA A 173 74.57 19.71 31.75
C ALA A 173 74.30 18.38 31.03
N LEU A 174 75.28 17.47 31.02
CA LEU A 174 75.11 16.13 30.44
C LEU A 174 74.02 15.32 31.18
N GLN A 175 74.05 15.33 32.52
CA GLN A 175 73.05 14.65 33.34
C GLN A 175 71.63 15.17 33.08
N ASN A 176 71.46 16.49 33.02
CA ASN A 176 70.18 17.12 32.69
C ASN A 176 69.68 16.71 31.29
N THR A 177 70.56 16.64 30.31
CA THR A 177 70.23 16.17 28.95
C THR A 177 69.76 14.71 28.98
N ILE A 178 70.49 13.83 29.68
CA ILE A 178 70.12 12.42 29.83
C ILE A 178 68.74 12.26 30.49
N GLU A 179 68.44 13.04 31.52
CA GLU A 179 67.14 12.99 32.20
C GLU A 179 66.00 13.49 31.31
N ARG A 180 66.23 14.56 30.54
CA ARG A 180 65.26 15.04 29.55
C ARG A 180 65.02 14.01 28.46
N GLU A 181 66.07 13.38 27.96
CA GLU A 181 65.97 12.31 26.97
C GLU A 181 65.19 11.11 27.52
N LYS A 182 65.49 10.66 28.74
CA LYS A 182 64.73 9.57 29.41
C LYS A 182 63.24 9.90 29.51
N LYS A 183 62.89 11.13 29.93
CA LYS A 183 61.49 11.59 30.00
C LYS A 183 60.84 11.63 28.61
N ALA A 184 61.53 12.15 27.60
CA ALA A 184 61.04 12.21 26.23
C ALA A 184 60.79 10.81 25.65
N VAL A 185 61.70 9.86 25.89
CA VAL A 185 61.55 8.46 25.47
C VAL A 185 60.35 7.79 26.15
N GLN A 186 60.15 8.04 27.46
CA GLN A 186 58.98 7.52 28.17
C GLN A 186 57.66 8.09 27.62
N ILE A 187 57.61 9.40 27.35
CA ILE A 187 56.43 10.05 26.74
C ILE A 187 56.18 9.47 25.35
N LEU A 188 57.21 9.35 24.53
CA LEU A 188 57.11 8.78 23.18
C LEU A 188 56.61 7.33 23.22
N ARG A 189 57.03 6.53 24.20
CA ARG A 189 56.51 5.17 24.40
C ARG A 189 55.02 5.17 24.72
N LYS A 190 54.57 6.00 25.67
CA LYS A 190 53.14 6.13 26.02
C LYS A 190 52.30 6.57 24.82
N LEU A 191 52.75 7.59 24.09
CA LEU A 191 52.07 8.07 22.88
C LEU A 191 51.98 6.98 21.80
N LYS A 192 53.01 6.13 21.64
CA LYS A 192 52.96 5.00 20.71
C LYS A 192 51.96 3.93 21.17
N GLU A 193 51.88 3.66 22.47
CA GLU A 193 50.92 2.72 23.05
C GLU A 193 49.49 3.23 22.87
N GLU A 194 49.22 4.51 23.19
CA GLU A 194 47.93 5.18 22.97
C GLU A 194 47.54 5.21 21.48
N LEU A 195 48.48 5.54 20.60
CA LEU A 195 48.23 5.55 19.15
C LEU A 195 47.87 4.16 18.62
N ASN A 196 48.54 3.12 19.10
CA ASN A 196 48.23 1.76 18.69
C ASN A 196 46.87 1.31 19.24
N LEU A 197 46.55 1.64 20.48
CA LEU A 197 45.24 1.36 21.07
C LEU A 197 44.12 2.04 20.29
N GLU A 198 44.29 3.32 19.95
CA GLU A 198 43.31 4.09 19.19
C GLU A 198 43.09 3.50 17.78
N LYS A 199 44.17 3.08 17.10
CA LYS A 199 44.06 2.38 15.82
C LYS A 199 43.28 1.07 15.94
N THR A 200 43.56 0.27 16.97
CA THR A 200 42.82 -0.99 17.18
C THR A 200 41.35 -0.75 17.50
N ASN A 201 41.03 0.29 18.29
CA ASN A 201 39.65 0.66 18.60
C ASN A 201 38.92 1.11 17.33
N TYR A 202 39.56 1.94 16.50
CA TYR A 202 39.01 2.39 15.23
C TYR A 202 38.76 1.22 14.27
N ASP A 203 39.70 0.28 14.14
CA ASP A 203 39.54 -0.90 13.28
C ASP A 203 38.39 -1.80 13.77
N ASN A 204 38.23 -1.98 15.09
CA ASN A 204 37.13 -2.72 15.68
C ASN A 204 35.78 -2.03 15.41
N GLU A 205 35.69 -0.72 15.64
CA GLU A 205 34.47 0.05 15.39
C GLU A 205 34.09 0.03 13.91
N LEU A 206 35.08 0.15 13.02
CA LEU A 206 34.89 0.04 11.58
C LEU A 206 34.37 -1.35 11.19
N HIS A 207 34.89 -2.40 11.82
CA HIS A 207 34.41 -3.77 11.63
C HIS A 207 32.96 -3.94 12.09
N GLU A 208 32.61 -3.48 13.30
CA GLU A 208 31.25 -3.52 13.84
C GLU A 208 30.25 -2.76 12.96
N ARG A 209 30.61 -1.53 12.56
CA ARG A 209 29.78 -0.72 11.65
C ARG A 209 29.58 -1.42 10.30
N ASN A 210 30.61 -2.06 9.76
CA ASN A 210 30.49 -2.84 8.51
C ASN A 210 29.59 -4.07 8.66
N GLN A 211 29.61 -4.75 9.80
CA GLN A 211 28.67 -5.84 10.08
C GLN A 211 27.22 -5.35 10.11
N VAL A 212 26.97 -4.20 10.77
CA VAL A 212 25.63 -3.58 10.79
C VAL A 212 25.18 -3.20 9.38
N ILE A 213 26.06 -2.61 8.57
CA ILE A 213 25.75 -2.30 7.17
C ILE A 213 25.39 -3.56 6.39
N GLN A 214 26.12 -4.66 6.58
CA GLN A 214 25.84 -5.92 5.91
C GLN A 214 24.48 -6.49 6.33
N HIS A 215 24.18 -6.52 7.63
CA HIS A 215 22.89 -6.99 8.12
C HIS A 215 21.73 -6.15 7.56
N LEU A 216 21.88 -4.82 7.53
CA LEU A 216 20.85 -3.94 6.96
C LEU A 216 20.65 -4.18 5.46
N ARG A 217 21.73 -4.45 4.70
CA ARG A 217 21.63 -4.82 3.28
C ARG A 217 20.87 -6.12 3.09
N ASP A 218 21.16 -7.13 3.91
CA ASP A 218 20.50 -8.43 3.84
C ASP A 218 19.00 -8.29 4.16
N THR A 219 18.65 -7.51 5.20
CA THR A 219 17.25 -7.21 5.55
C THR A 219 16.52 -6.47 4.42
N ILE A 220 17.15 -5.46 3.80
CA ILE A 220 16.55 -4.75 2.66
C ILE A 220 16.30 -5.71 1.50
N GLN A 221 17.26 -6.61 1.22
CA GLN A 221 17.13 -7.57 0.13
C GLN A 221 16.03 -8.60 0.41
N GLU A 222 15.92 -9.09 1.65
CA GLU A 222 14.84 -9.98 2.09
C GLU A 222 13.46 -9.32 1.92
N ILE A 223 13.27 -8.11 2.45
CA ILE A 223 12.03 -7.34 2.31
C ILE A 223 11.71 -7.13 0.82
N THR A 224 12.70 -6.77 0.02
CA THR A 224 12.51 -6.55 -1.43
C THR A 224 12.04 -7.82 -2.14
N VAL A 225 12.62 -8.98 -1.82
CA VAL A 225 12.21 -10.26 -2.40
C VAL A 225 10.78 -10.63 -1.97
N LEU A 226 10.47 -10.52 -0.67
CA LEU A 226 9.15 -10.80 -0.11
C LEU A 226 8.07 -9.90 -0.72
N THR A 227 8.27 -8.58 -0.69
CA THR A 227 7.32 -7.62 -1.27
C THR A 227 7.10 -7.85 -2.76
N ASN A 228 8.15 -8.18 -3.52
CA ASN A 228 8.00 -8.51 -4.93
C ASN A 228 7.19 -9.80 -5.17
N ALA A 229 7.38 -10.82 -4.32
CA ALA A 229 6.61 -12.05 -4.38
C ALA A 229 5.13 -11.80 -4.04
N GLU A 230 4.86 -11.06 -2.96
CA GLU A 230 3.52 -10.64 -2.55
C GLU A 230 2.83 -9.82 -3.64
N GLN A 231 3.49 -8.81 -4.21
CA GLN A 231 2.94 -8.02 -5.31
C GLN A 231 2.58 -8.89 -6.52
N LYS A 232 3.41 -9.86 -6.87
CA LYS A 232 3.10 -10.81 -7.96
C LYS A 232 1.89 -11.68 -7.63
N TYR A 233 1.80 -12.17 -6.40
CA TYR A 233 0.68 -12.97 -5.94
C TYR A 233 -0.62 -12.17 -5.95
N THR A 234 -0.64 -11.00 -5.30
CA THR A 234 -1.82 -10.11 -5.25
C THR A 234 -2.26 -9.69 -6.65
N ARG A 235 -1.34 -9.38 -7.56
CA ARG A 235 -1.71 -9.08 -8.96
C ARG A 235 -2.34 -10.26 -9.68
N LYS A 236 -1.81 -11.48 -9.49
CA LYS A 236 -2.41 -12.69 -10.08
C LYS A 236 -3.79 -12.97 -9.50
N GLU A 237 -3.94 -12.84 -8.18
CA GLU A 237 -5.21 -13.02 -7.49
C GLU A 237 -6.26 -12.01 -7.96
N MET A 238 -5.90 -10.72 -8.02
CA MET A 238 -6.80 -9.67 -8.50
C MET A 238 -7.24 -9.91 -9.95
N LYS A 239 -6.31 -10.28 -10.84
CA LYS A 239 -6.65 -10.62 -12.23
C LYS A 239 -7.58 -11.83 -12.33
N ALA A 240 -7.37 -12.85 -11.51
CA ALA A 240 -8.23 -14.03 -11.49
C ALA A 240 -9.64 -13.69 -10.97
N ARG A 241 -9.73 -12.88 -9.90
CA ARG A 241 -11.02 -12.38 -9.38
C ARG A 241 -11.75 -11.52 -10.41
N GLU A 242 -11.04 -10.60 -11.06
CA GLU A 242 -11.61 -9.75 -12.12
C GLU A 242 -12.14 -10.60 -13.28
N ALA A 243 -11.39 -11.60 -13.75
CA ALA A 243 -11.83 -12.52 -14.79
C ALA A 243 -13.08 -13.31 -14.37
N SER A 244 -13.09 -13.84 -13.14
CA SER A 244 -14.24 -14.56 -12.59
C SER A 244 -15.47 -13.68 -12.49
N PHE A 245 -15.33 -12.44 -12.01
CA PHE A 245 -16.45 -11.50 -11.94
C PHE A 245 -16.94 -11.12 -13.33
N LYS A 246 -16.03 -10.81 -14.26
CA LYS A 246 -16.40 -10.52 -15.64
C LYS A 246 -17.20 -11.66 -16.27
N GLN A 247 -16.81 -12.90 -16.02
CA GLN A 247 -17.56 -14.06 -16.49
C GLN A 247 -18.95 -14.14 -15.84
N GLN A 248 -19.05 -14.04 -14.51
CA GLN A 248 -20.33 -14.08 -13.80
C GLN A 248 -21.28 -12.97 -14.25
N TYR A 249 -20.77 -11.74 -14.42
CA TYR A 249 -21.57 -10.62 -14.90
C TYR A 249 -22.00 -10.82 -16.36
N SER A 250 -21.12 -11.33 -17.23
CA SER A 250 -21.46 -11.63 -18.61
C SER A 250 -22.52 -12.72 -18.72
N GLU A 251 -22.46 -13.77 -17.89
CA GLU A 251 -23.46 -14.84 -17.84
C GLU A 251 -24.81 -14.29 -17.38
N LYS A 252 -24.80 -13.46 -16.32
CA LYS A 252 -26.02 -12.82 -15.80
C LYS A 252 -26.62 -11.84 -16.81
N GLU A 253 -25.79 -11.04 -17.48
CA GLU A 253 -26.21 -10.13 -18.54
C GLU A 253 -26.84 -10.91 -19.70
N SER A 254 -26.22 -12.02 -20.13
CA SER A 254 -26.80 -12.89 -21.17
C SER A 254 -28.16 -13.44 -20.74
N SER A 255 -28.31 -13.94 -19.51
CA SER A 255 -29.60 -14.45 -19.03
C SER A 255 -30.70 -13.39 -18.99
N LEU A 256 -30.35 -12.15 -18.61
CA LEU A 256 -31.30 -11.03 -18.58
C LEU A 256 -31.67 -10.57 -20.00
N ILE A 257 -30.72 -10.62 -20.94
CA ILE A 257 -30.99 -10.35 -22.35
C ILE A 257 -31.94 -11.40 -22.92
N ASP A 258 -31.74 -12.68 -22.61
CA ASP A 258 -32.61 -13.76 -23.05
C ASP A 258 -34.02 -13.63 -22.46
N GLU A 259 -34.14 -13.34 -21.16
CA GLU A 259 -35.43 -13.07 -20.49
C GLU A 259 -36.13 -11.86 -21.11
N ARG A 260 -35.41 -10.77 -21.35
CA ARG A 260 -35.95 -9.59 -22.04
C ARG A 260 -36.49 -9.95 -23.43
N GLN A 261 -35.74 -10.73 -24.21
CA GLN A 261 -36.19 -11.18 -25.53
C GLN A 261 -37.44 -12.07 -25.45
N GLN A 262 -37.52 -12.95 -24.45
CA GLN A 262 -38.70 -13.79 -24.23
C GLN A 262 -39.94 -12.96 -23.87
N LEU A 263 -39.79 -12.01 -22.93
CA LEU A 263 -40.86 -11.10 -22.54
C LEU A 263 -41.30 -10.23 -23.71
N GLN A 264 -40.37 -9.74 -24.52
CA GLN A 264 -40.70 -8.95 -25.71
C GLN A 264 -41.50 -9.77 -26.73
N LYS A 265 -41.14 -11.03 -26.96
CA LYS A 265 -41.95 -11.94 -27.80
C LYS A 265 -43.32 -12.20 -27.20
N GLN A 266 -43.45 -12.32 -25.89
CA GLN A 266 -44.75 -12.49 -25.23
C GLN A 266 -45.63 -11.25 -25.41
N ILE A 267 -45.08 -10.05 -25.23
CA ILE A 267 -45.78 -8.79 -25.47
C ILE A 267 -46.27 -8.72 -26.92
N GLU A 268 -45.40 -9.01 -27.91
CA GLU A 268 -45.80 -9.01 -29.32
C GLU A 268 -46.91 -10.02 -29.65
N LEU A 269 -46.94 -11.17 -28.96
CA LEU A 269 -47.99 -12.17 -29.12
C LEU A 269 -49.31 -11.71 -28.49
N GLU A 270 -49.26 -11.13 -27.29
CA GLU A 270 -50.43 -10.57 -26.60
C GLU A 270 -51.00 -9.38 -27.37
N GLU A 271 -50.17 -8.49 -27.93
CA GLU A 271 -50.61 -7.39 -28.80
C GLU A 271 -51.36 -7.92 -30.02
N LYS A 272 -50.81 -8.93 -30.72
CA LYS A 272 -51.48 -9.56 -31.87
C LYS A 272 -52.78 -10.28 -31.48
N ALA A 273 -52.80 -10.93 -30.32
CA ALA A 273 -54.00 -11.58 -29.82
C ALA A 273 -55.09 -10.55 -29.49
N HIS A 274 -54.70 -9.45 -28.82
CA HIS A 274 -55.57 -8.34 -28.50
C HIS A 274 -56.14 -7.68 -29.76
N GLU A 275 -55.30 -7.37 -30.75
CA GLU A 275 -55.74 -6.84 -32.05
C GLU A 275 -56.81 -7.74 -32.69
N ARG A 276 -56.56 -9.06 -32.77
CA ARG A 276 -57.54 -10.02 -33.32
C ARG A 276 -58.84 -10.09 -32.53
N ILE A 277 -58.76 -10.02 -31.20
CA ILE A 277 -59.96 -10.03 -30.34
C ILE A 277 -60.76 -8.75 -30.56
N VAL A 278 -60.10 -7.59 -30.63
CA VAL A 278 -60.76 -6.30 -30.89
C VAL A 278 -61.40 -6.29 -32.28
N GLU A 279 -60.69 -6.77 -33.31
CA GLU A 279 -61.24 -6.95 -34.66
C GLU A 279 -62.49 -7.83 -34.66
N PHE A 280 -62.44 -8.98 -34.00
CA PHE A 280 -63.58 -9.89 -33.87
C PHE A 280 -64.77 -9.24 -33.14
N LEU A 281 -64.53 -8.55 -32.03
CA LEU A 281 -65.57 -7.87 -31.27
C LEU A 281 -66.19 -6.71 -32.07
N ASN A 282 -65.39 -5.97 -32.82
CA ASN A 282 -65.89 -4.92 -33.71
C ASN A 282 -66.75 -5.51 -34.83
N GLN A 283 -66.32 -6.62 -35.45
CA GLN A 283 -67.14 -7.33 -36.45
C GLN A 283 -68.48 -7.79 -35.86
N GLN A 284 -68.48 -8.40 -34.67
CA GLN A 284 -69.74 -8.80 -34.01
C GLN A 284 -70.62 -7.61 -33.65
N LYS A 285 -70.02 -6.50 -33.21
CA LYS A 285 -70.73 -5.26 -32.93
C LYS A 285 -71.39 -4.74 -34.21
N ASP A 286 -70.65 -4.67 -35.31
CA ASP A 286 -71.17 -4.22 -36.61
C ASP A 286 -72.30 -5.13 -37.10
N ASP A 287 -72.17 -6.45 -36.94
CA ASP A 287 -73.23 -7.42 -37.28
C ASP A 287 -74.49 -7.20 -36.44
N LEU A 288 -74.36 -6.94 -35.15
CA LEU A 288 -75.49 -6.62 -34.26
C LEU A 288 -76.11 -5.27 -34.60
N GLU A 289 -75.31 -4.24 -34.89
CA GLU A 289 -75.80 -2.92 -35.32
C GLU A 289 -76.57 -3.04 -36.64
N ASN A 290 -76.07 -3.83 -37.60
CA ASN A 290 -76.76 -4.13 -38.85
C ASN A 290 -78.10 -4.86 -38.59
N GLN A 291 -78.12 -5.85 -37.69
CA GLN A 291 -79.37 -6.53 -37.31
C GLN A 291 -80.36 -5.58 -36.64
N ILE A 292 -79.91 -4.73 -35.73
CA ILE A 292 -80.73 -3.70 -35.09
C ILE A 292 -81.33 -2.79 -36.17
N GLN A 293 -80.52 -2.33 -37.12
CA GLN A 293 -80.98 -1.48 -38.21
C GLN A 293 -82.04 -2.17 -39.07
N ILE A 294 -81.83 -3.44 -39.44
CA ILE A 294 -82.81 -4.24 -40.19
C ILE A 294 -84.13 -4.36 -39.41
N TRP A 295 -84.06 -4.67 -38.11
CA TRP A 295 -85.24 -4.80 -37.26
C TRP A 295 -85.96 -3.48 -37.03
N MET A 296 -85.22 -2.36 -36.92
CA MET A 296 -85.78 -1.02 -36.84
C MET A 296 -86.55 -0.68 -38.11
N THR A 297 -85.93 -0.84 -39.29
CA THR A 297 -86.59 -0.58 -40.58
C THR A 297 -87.83 -1.46 -40.75
N LYS A 298 -87.72 -2.76 -40.42
CA LYS A 298 -88.88 -3.66 -40.47
C LYS A 298 -90.00 -3.23 -39.51
N HIS A 299 -89.66 -2.84 -38.28
CA HIS A 299 -90.63 -2.36 -37.31
C HIS A 299 -91.31 -1.07 -37.79
N GLU A 300 -90.56 -0.13 -38.36
CA GLU A 300 -91.10 1.08 -38.98
C GLU A 300 -92.06 0.75 -40.12
N GLU A 301 -91.64 -0.10 -41.07
CA GLU A 301 -92.49 -0.54 -42.19
C GLU A 301 -93.76 -1.26 -41.73
N ASP A 302 -93.67 -2.18 -40.76
CA ASP A 302 -94.81 -2.93 -40.26
C ASP A 302 -95.75 -2.04 -39.44
N THR A 303 -95.20 -1.07 -38.69
CA THR A 303 -96.00 -0.05 -37.98
C THR A 303 -96.71 0.87 -38.96
N GLU A 304 -96.04 1.29 -40.03
CA GLU A 304 -96.64 2.10 -41.10
C GLU A 304 -97.76 1.34 -41.81
N LYS A 305 -97.53 0.07 -42.20
CA LYS A 305 -98.56 -0.81 -42.77
C LYS A 305 -99.77 -0.95 -41.83
N LYS A 306 -99.54 -1.20 -40.54
CA LYS A 306 -100.63 -1.31 -39.56
C LYS A 306 -101.37 0.01 -39.33
N SER A 307 -100.66 1.13 -39.35
CA SER A 307 -101.26 2.47 -39.30
C SER A 307 -102.15 2.72 -40.52
N MET A 308 -101.66 2.38 -41.72
CA MET A 308 -102.44 2.48 -42.96
C MET A 308 -103.68 1.56 -42.95
N GLU A 309 -103.55 0.32 -42.47
CA GLU A 309 -104.69 -0.59 -42.27
C GLU A 309 -105.71 -0.03 -41.27
N LEU A 310 -105.25 0.52 -40.14
CA LEU A 310 -106.12 1.17 -39.15
C LEU A 310 -106.85 2.37 -39.75
N GLU A 311 -106.16 3.19 -40.53
CA GLU A 311 -106.75 4.36 -41.18
C GLU A 311 -107.75 3.95 -42.27
N SER A 312 -107.46 2.88 -43.01
CA SER A 312 -108.42 2.27 -43.95
C SER A 312 -109.66 1.72 -43.23
N LEU A 313 -109.50 1.04 -42.09
CA LEU A 313 -110.63 0.55 -41.30
C LEU A 313 -111.44 1.69 -40.67
N LYS A 314 -110.79 2.76 -40.22
CA LYS A 314 -111.50 3.96 -39.73
C LYS A 314 -112.29 4.64 -40.83
N THR A 315 -111.71 4.81 -42.02
CA THR A 315 -112.41 5.40 -43.16
C THR A 315 -113.58 4.52 -43.60
N GLN A 316 -113.41 3.19 -43.63
CA GLN A 316 -114.51 2.26 -43.90
C GLN A 316 -115.59 2.33 -42.82
N ARG A 317 -115.21 2.35 -41.54
CA ARG A 317 -116.16 2.52 -40.42
C ARG A 317 -116.93 3.84 -40.54
N ALA A 318 -116.26 4.94 -40.90
CA ALA A 318 -116.90 6.24 -41.10
C ALA A 318 -117.91 6.18 -42.25
N GLN A 319 -117.55 5.55 -43.38
CA GLN A 319 -118.46 5.33 -44.51
C GLN A 319 -119.66 4.45 -44.13
N ASP A 320 -119.45 3.38 -43.36
CA ASP A 320 -120.54 2.50 -42.94
C ASP A 320 -121.42 3.16 -41.87
N LEU A 321 -120.86 4.02 -41.01
CA LEU A 321 -121.64 4.86 -40.10
C LEU A 321 -122.50 5.86 -40.88
N GLU A 322 -121.94 6.51 -41.90
CA GLU A 322 -122.69 7.43 -42.78
C GLU A 322 -123.84 6.71 -43.50
N LYS A 323 -123.60 5.50 -44.03
CA LYS A 323 -124.67 4.66 -44.60
C LYS A 323 -125.72 4.27 -43.56
N PHE A 324 -125.30 3.95 -42.34
CA PHE A 324 -126.23 3.60 -41.26
C PHE A 324 -127.08 4.81 -40.86
N GLU A 325 -126.50 5.99 -40.73
CA GLU A 325 -127.23 7.24 -40.47
C GLU A 325 -128.23 7.53 -41.60
N GLN A 326 -127.83 7.38 -42.86
CA GLN A 326 -128.74 7.48 -44.00
C GLN A 326 -129.89 6.47 -43.88
N LEU A 327 -129.61 5.22 -43.51
CA LEU A 327 -130.63 4.17 -43.36
C LEU A 327 -131.57 4.45 -42.18
N VAL A 328 -131.05 4.91 -41.04
CA VAL A 328 -131.86 5.34 -39.89
C VAL A 328 -132.81 6.46 -40.30
N ASN A 329 -132.30 7.48 -41.01
CA ASN A 329 -133.13 8.56 -41.53
C ASN A 329 -134.25 8.01 -42.44
N THR A 330 -133.96 7.06 -43.34
CA THR A 330 -135.02 6.44 -44.16
C THR A 330 -136.03 5.64 -43.33
N TYR A 331 -135.61 4.94 -42.26
CA TYR A 331 -136.53 4.24 -41.38
C TYR A 331 -137.41 5.19 -40.56
N GLU A 332 -136.86 6.31 -40.08
CA GLU A 332 -137.64 7.36 -39.41
C GLU A 332 -138.67 7.98 -40.37
N GLU A 333 -138.33 8.17 -41.65
CA GLU A 333 -139.27 8.58 -42.69
C GLU A 333 -140.40 7.56 -42.89
N TYR A 334 -140.08 6.25 -42.91
CA TYR A 334 -141.09 5.19 -42.99
C TYR A 334 -141.94 5.06 -41.72
N GLU A 335 -141.36 5.24 -40.53
CA GLU A 335 -142.09 5.16 -39.26
C GLU A 335 -143.09 6.30 -39.15
N LYS A 336 -142.71 7.53 -39.53
CA LYS A 336 -143.64 8.66 -39.68
C LYS A 336 -144.79 8.32 -40.62
N PHE A 337 -144.51 7.70 -41.77
CA PHE A 337 -145.54 7.27 -42.72
C PHE A 337 -146.50 6.22 -42.12
N VAL A 338 -145.99 5.26 -41.34
CA VAL A 338 -146.80 4.24 -40.66
C VAL A 338 -147.64 4.82 -39.51
N GLU A 339 -147.10 5.76 -38.75
CA GLU A 339 -147.84 6.46 -37.69
C GLU A 339 -148.97 7.32 -38.26
N GLU A 340 -148.73 8.02 -39.37
CA GLU A 340 -149.78 8.73 -40.12
C GLU A 340 -150.89 7.76 -40.57
N TYR A 341 -150.53 6.58 -41.09
CA TYR A 341 -151.48 5.54 -41.50
C TYR A 341 -152.31 4.99 -40.32
N LYS A 342 -151.69 4.77 -39.14
CA LYS A 342 -152.38 4.31 -37.93
C LYS A 342 -153.37 5.35 -37.39
N ILE A 343 -153.03 6.64 -37.46
CA ILE A 343 -153.92 7.73 -37.04
C ILE A 343 -155.16 7.81 -37.95
N GLN A 344 -154.98 7.62 -39.26
CA GLN A 344 -156.10 7.60 -40.21
C GLN A 344 -157.04 6.42 -39.97
N LYS A 345 -156.51 5.22 -39.71
CA LYS A 345 -157.32 4.02 -39.46
C LYS A 345 -158.14 4.10 -38.16
N LYS A 346 -157.61 4.71 -37.10
CA LYS A 346 -158.34 4.92 -35.83
C LYS A 346 -159.54 5.86 -35.97
N LYS A 347 -159.42 6.93 -36.77
CA LYS A 347 -160.53 7.85 -37.06
C LYS A 347 -161.68 7.16 -37.80
N GLU A 348 -161.37 6.19 -38.65
CA GLU A 348 -162.35 5.44 -39.43
C GLU A 348 -163.15 4.42 -38.59
N GLU A 349 -162.53 3.83 -37.56
CA GLU A 349 -163.20 2.92 -36.62
C GLU A 349 -164.14 3.63 -35.63
N GLU A 350 -163.83 4.86 -35.22
CA GLU A 350 -164.71 5.65 -34.34
C GLU A 350 -166.01 6.06 -35.02
N MET A 351 -165.97 6.40 -36.32
CA MET A 351 -167.17 6.72 -37.11
C MET A 351 -168.11 5.52 -37.28
N ARG A 352 -167.57 4.29 -37.26
CA ARG A 352 -168.35 3.05 -37.42
C ARG A 352 -169.13 2.67 -36.16
N LYS A 353 -168.59 2.97 -34.97
CA LYS A 353 -169.24 2.63 -33.68
C LYS A 353 -170.48 3.49 -33.38
N VAL A 354 -170.47 4.76 -33.80
CA VAL A 354 -171.62 5.67 -33.60
C VAL A 354 -172.85 5.23 -34.42
N MET A 355 -172.64 4.61 -35.59
CA MET A 355 -173.73 4.13 -36.46
C MET A 355 -174.42 2.86 -35.94
N GLU A 356 -173.72 2.01 -35.17
CA GLU A 356 -174.26 0.76 -34.60
C GLU A 356 -175.16 1.00 -33.37
N GLU A 357 -174.92 2.05 -32.58
CA GLU A 357 -175.75 2.38 -31.41
C GLU A 357 -177.13 2.93 -31.80
N GLN A 358 -177.23 3.65 -32.93
CA GLN A 358 -178.50 4.20 -33.43
C GLN A 358 -179.47 3.11 -33.95
N THR A 359 -178.95 1.99 -34.47
CA THR A 359 -179.77 0.87 -34.98
C THR A 359 -180.32 -0.02 -33.85
N ARG A 360 -179.63 -0.08 -32.70
CA ARG A 360 -180.04 -0.88 -31.53
C ARG A 360 -181.24 -0.28 -30.79
N ALA A 361 -181.36 1.05 -30.75
CA ALA A 361 -182.47 1.77 -30.13
C ALA A 361 -183.81 1.58 -30.90
N ALA A 362 -183.77 1.43 -32.23
CA ALA A 362 -184.97 1.28 -33.06
C ALA A 362 -185.67 -0.10 -32.92
N LEU A 363 -184.94 -1.15 -32.57
CA LEU A 363 -185.46 -2.53 -32.48
C LEU A 363 -186.23 -2.82 -31.17
N VAL A 364 -185.94 -2.11 -30.09
CA VAL A 364 -186.60 -2.30 -28.78
C VAL A 364 -188.01 -1.67 -28.76
N LEU A 365 -188.20 -0.54 -29.44
CA LEU A 365 -189.50 0.13 -29.57
C LEU A 365 -190.51 -0.70 -30.40
N GLN A 366 -190.06 -1.41 -31.44
CA GLN A 366 -190.94 -2.19 -32.33
C GLN A 366 -191.41 -3.54 -31.73
N ARG A 367 -190.69 -4.09 -30.74
CA ARG A 367 -191.06 -5.37 -30.08
C ARG A 367 -192.08 -5.21 -28.94
N TRP A 368 -192.13 -4.06 -28.27
CA TRP A 368 -193.04 -3.84 -27.14
C TRP A 368 -194.49 -3.56 -27.58
N TYR A 369 -194.71 -2.81 -28.67
CA TYR A 369 -196.06 -2.47 -29.16
C TYR A 369 -196.84 -3.67 -29.74
N ARG A 370 -196.15 -4.67 -30.32
CA ARG A 370 -196.79 -5.86 -30.95
C ARG A 370 -197.34 -6.91 -29.97
N LYS A 371 -196.94 -6.90 -28.68
CA LYS A 371 -197.39 -7.88 -27.67
C LYS A 371 -198.67 -7.48 -26.93
N ARG A 372 -199.07 -6.20 -26.96
CA ARG A 372 -200.23 -5.65 -26.23
C ARG A 372 -201.58 -5.77 -26.97
N LEU A 373 -201.58 -6.11 -28.27
CA LEU A 373 -202.80 -6.09 -29.10
C LEU A 373 -203.47 -7.47 -29.34
N GLN A 374 -202.88 -8.59 -28.92
CA GLN A 374 -203.29 -9.95 -29.36
C GLN A 374 -204.05 -10.80 -28.31
N LYS A 375 -204.49 -10.21 -27.16
CA LYS A 375 -205.15 -10.95 -26.06
C LYS A 375 -206.59 -10.49 -25.71
N ALA A 376 -207.31 -9.85 -26.62
CA ALA A 376 -208.74 -9.56 -26.43
C ALA A 376 -209.60 -10.08 -27.60
N LYS A 377 -210.51 -11.00 -27.26
CA LYS A 377 -211.65 -11.51 -28.05
C LYS A 377 -211.40 -12.81 -28.82
N SER A 378 -210.88 -13.75 -28.03
CA SER A 378 -210.92 -15.18 -28.25
C SER A 378 -210.93 -16.07 -26.99
N SER A 379 -211.81 -15.94 -25.97
CA SER A 379 -213.23 -15.49 -25.92
C SER A 379 -213.80 -14.99 -27.26
N ALA A 380 -214.11 -15.97 -28.11
CA ALA A 380 -213.85 -15.99 -29.56
C ALA A 380 -215.04 -15.75 -30.42
N LYS A 381 -214.98 -14.67 -31.21
CA LYS A 381 -215.62 -14.46 -32.52
C LYS A 381 -215.60 -12.97 -32.90
N THR A 382 -215.09 -12.66 -34.10
CA THR A 382 -215.69 -11.77 -35.14
C THR A 382 -214.85 -11.87 -36.44
N LYS A 383 -215.31 -12.58 -37.48
CA LYS A 383 -216.12 -12.16 -38.66
C LYS A 383 -215.49 -11.11 -39.61
N LYS A 384 -215.15 -11.59 -40.83
CA LYS A 384 -215.35 -11.03 -42.22
C LYS A 384 -214.90 -9.57 -42.49
N LYS A 385 -214.23 -9.18 -43.59
CA LYS A 385 -214.41 -9.46 -45.04
C LYS A 385 -213.39 -8.62 -45.86
N LYS A 386 -212.95 -9.08 -47.06
CA LYS A 386 -212.64 -8.35 -48.35
C LYS A 386 -211.72 -7.10 -48.32
N SER A 387 -210.83 -6.75 -49.27
CA SER A 387 -210.57 -7.10 -50.68
C SER A 387 -209.38 -6.27 -51.21
N ALA A 388 -208.66 -6.78 -52.23
CA ALA A 388 -207.88 -6.05 -53.26
C ALA A 388 -206.63 -5.26 -52.77
N LYS A 389 -205.57 -4.97 -53.53
CA LYS A 389 -205.26 -5.00 -54.97
C LYS A 389 -203.74 -4.79 -55.14
N LYS A 390 -203.16 -5.38 -56.21
CA LYS A 390 -202.08 -4.91 -57.11
C LYS A 390 -200.76 -4.34 -56.52
N LYS A 391 -199.58 -4.86 -56.89
CA LYS A 391 -198.86 -4.62 -58.17
C LYS A 391 -198.75 -3.13 -58.58
N LYS A 392 -197.64 -2.50 -58.24
CA LYS A 392 -196.63 -2.01 -59.19
C LYS A 392 -195.31 -1.79 -58.47
#